data_AF-M5PY87-F1
#
_entry.id   AF-M5PY87-F1
#
_cell.length_a   1.000
_cell.length_b   1.000
_cell.length_c   1.000
_cell.angle_alpha   90.00
_cell.angle_beta   90.00
_cell.angle_gamma   90.00
#
_symmetry.space_group_name_H-M   'P 1'
#
loop_
_entity.id
_entity.type
_entity.pdbx_description
1 polymer ?
#
loop_
_entity_poly.entity_id
_entity_poly.type
_entity_poly.pdbx_seq_one_letter_code
_entity_poly.pdbx_strand_id
1 'polypeptide(L)'
;MPLNDYSALLERLQRALALAFDQSGEFLNRPGSSSAFKIDPDFYLAILPQFAEDLSFLTGILAETVTETLVLTGNLATYGPERICSLRLDVLLSRSGSPRPLQVGFLQAGFVDGALKLYGGRRSGLPLSDVRLNAAQRPLVERFLAGRPVPASISYAGEMPPARPAPSASAKAQAVAKPGARIRR
;
A
#
# COMPACT_ATOMS: atom_id res chain seq x y z
N MET A 1 -1.52 -13.76 27.87
CA MET A 1 -0.77 -13.02 26.82
C MET A 1 -0.16 -11.80 27.48
N PRO A 2 1.15 -11.57 27.42
CA PRO A 2 1.71 -10.29 27.87
C PRO A 2 1.06 -9.16 27.07
N LEU A 3 0.74 -8.05 27.74
CA LEU A 3 0.15 -6.88 27.10
C LEU A 3 1.22 -6.29 26.17
N ASN A 4 1.07 -6.45 24.85
CA ASN A 4 1.99 -5.82 23.91
C ASN A 4 1.88 -4.29 24.05
N ASP A 5 3.01 -3.64 24.28
CA ASP A 5 3.07 -2.17 24.27
C ASP A 5 3.07 -1.69 22.81
N TYR A 6 1.86 -1.53 22.28
CA TYR A 6 1.67 -1.02 20.92
C TYR A 6 2.19 0.41 20.73
N SER A 7 2.33 1.19 21.80
CA SER A 7 2.88 2.55 21.73
C SER A 7 4.37 2.50 21.46
N ALA A 8 5.11 1.66 22.20
CA ALA A 8 6.54 1.44 21.97
C ALA A 8 6.83 0.83 20.59
N LEU A 9 5.99 -0.11 20.13
CA LEU A 9 6.10 -0.66 18.78
C LEU A 9 5.84 0.41 17.71
N LEU A 10 4.80 1.22 17.88
CA LEU A 10 4.49 2.30 16.95
C LEU A 10 5.64 3.30 16.85
N GLU A 11 6.22 3.69 17.99
CA GLU A 11 7.36 4.59 18.03
C GLU A 11 8.57 4.02 17.28
N ARG A 12 8.88 2.74 17.49
CA ARG A 12 9.95 2.03 16.78
C ARG A 12 9.71 2.00 15.27
N LEU A 13 8.47 1.76 14.83
CA LEU A 13 8.09 1.80 13.41
C LEU A 13 8.28 3.20 12.82
N GLN A 14 7.85 4.25 13.54
CA GLN A 14 8.02 5.63 13.09
C GLN A 14 9.50 6.03 12.96
N ARG A 15 10.33 5.66 13.92
CA ARG A 15 11.79 5.92 13.87
C ARG A 15 12.44 5.23 12.67
N ALA A 16 12.13 3.95 12.46
CA ALA A 16 12.67 3.18 11.35
C ALA A 16 12.24 3.73 9.99
N LEU A 17 10.96 4.11 9.86
CA LEU A 17 10.44 4.76 8.66
C LEU A 17 11.19 6.06 8.35
N ALA A 18 11.39 6.91 9.36
CA ALA A 18 12.10 8.18 9.16
C ALA A 18 13.57 7.97 8.77
N LEU A 19 14.26 7.04 9.41
CA LEU A 19 15.64 6.67 9.09
C LEU A 19 15.76 6.15 7.65
N ALA A 20 14.89 5.21 7.25
CA ALA A 20 14.91 4.64 5.92
C ALA A 20 14.63 5.69 4.84
N PHE A 21 13.70 6.61 5.13
CA PHE A 21 13.42 7.72 4.22
C PHE A 21 14.63 8.66 4.07
N ASP A 22 15.36 8.96 5.14
CA ASP A 22 16.56 9.81 5.08
C ASP A 22 17.70 9.14 4.29
N GLN A 23 17.84 7.81 4.40
CA GLN A 23 18.91 7.06 3.74
C GLN A 23 18.74 6.93 2.22
N SER A 24 17.53 6.59 1.73
CA SER A 24 17.32 6.32 0.30
C SER A 24 16.22 7.17 -0.34
N GLY A 25 15.24 7.61 0.47
CA GLY A 25 14.02 8.26 0.00
C GLY A 25 13.17 7.38 -0.93
N GLU A 26 13.50 6.10 -1.11
CA GLU A 26 12.79 5.18 -2.00
C GLU A 26 11.56 4.56 -1.35
N PHE A 27 11.51 4.57 -0.02
CA PHE A 27 10.45 3.95 0.75
C PHE A 27 9.08 4.64 0.62
N LEU A 28 9.06 5.96 0.38
CA LEU A 28 7.84 6.78 0.33
C LEU A 28 7.77 7.68 -0.91
N ASN A 29 6.57 7.81 -1.49
CA ASN A 29 6.20 8.80 -2.51
C ASN A 29 6.99 8.77 -3.84
N ARG A 30 7.72 7.70 -4.16
CA ARG A 30 8.30 7.49 -5.50
C ARG A 30 7.52 6.44 -6.30
N PRO A 31 6.69 6.85 -7.28
CA PRO A 31 5.97 5.94 -8.14
C PRO A 31 6.85 4.84 -8.75
N GLY A 32 6.42 3.58 -8.61
CA GLY A 32 7.11 2.43 -9.18
C GLY A 32 8.23 1.84 -8.31
N SER A 33 8.66 2.51 -7.23
CA SER A 33 9.66 1.98 -6.28
C SER A 33 9.20 1.98 -4.82
N SER A 34 8.33 2.91 -4.42
CA SER A 34 7.84 2.99 -3.05
C SER A 34 6.68 2.04 -2.77
N SER A 35 6.52 1.67 -1.51
CA SER A 35 5.39 0.88 -1.02
C SER A 35 4.28 1.72 -0.38
N ALA A 36 4.48 3.03 -0.17
CA ALA A 36 3.42 3.95 0.25
C ALA A 36 3.47 5.32 -0.45
N PHE A 37 2.29 5.87 -0.73
CA PHE A 37 2.12 7.10 -1.52
C PHE A 37 1.12 8.04 -0.88
N LYS A 38 1.50 9.29 -0.65
CA LYS A 38 0.58 10.32 -0.19
C LYS A 38 -0.42 10.66 -1.29
N ILE A 39 -1.70 10.45 -1.03
CA ILE A 39 -2.78 10.68 -1.99
C ILE A 39 -3.55 11.96 -1.67
N ASP A 40 -3.65 12.32 -0.40
CA ASP A 40 -4.25 13.57 0.08
C ASP A 40 -3.60 14.02 1.41
N PRO A 41 -4.05 15.13 2.02
CA PRO A 41 -3.50 15.60 3.29
C PRO A 41 -3.65 14.62 4.48
N ASP A 42 -4.65 13.73 4.45
CA ASP A 42 -5.05 12.88 5.59
C ASP A 42 -4.59 11.42 5.42
N PHE A 43 -4.30 10.99 4.20
CA PHE A 43 -4.04 9.60 3.85
C PHE A 43 -2.83 9.38 2.94
N TYR A 44 -2.16 8.27 3.25
CA TYR A 44 -1.27 7.56 2.36
C TYR A 44 -1.96 6.28 1.88
N LEU A 45 -1.73 5.92 0.62
CA LEU A 45 -2.06 4.62 0.05
C LEU A 45 -0.86 3.70 0.21
N ALA A 46 -0.99 2.67 1.05
CA ALA A 46 0.03 1.66 1.27
C ALA A 46 -0.26 0.42 0.42
N ILE A 47 0.73 -0.12 -0.30
CA ILE A 47 0.62 -1.39 -1.00
C ILE A 47 0.79 -2.51 0.02
N LEU A 48 -0.20 -3.39 0.15
CA LEU A 48 -0.20 -4.50 1.09
C LEU A 48 -0.03 -5.84 0.35
N PRO A 49 0.76 -6.79 0.89
CA PRO A 49 1.48 -6.75 2.17
C PRO A 49 2.82 -6.01 2.14
N GLN A 50 3.33 -5.62 0.97
CA GLN A 50 4.69 -5.08 0.77
C GLN A 50 5.11 -4.02 1.80
N PHE A 51 4.27 -3.04 2.09
CA PHE A 51 4.59 -1.98 3.06
C PHE A 51 4.89 -2.51 4.47
N ALA A 52 4.14 -3.53 4.92
CA ALA A 52 4.37 -4.16 6.22
C ALA A 52 5.64 -5.02 6.20
N GLU A 53 5.93 -5.69 5.08
CA GLU A 53 7.16 -6.46 4.88
C GLU A 53 8.40 -5.57 4.89
N ASP A 54 8.34 -4.40 4.24
CA ASP A 54 9.43 -3.44 4.24
C ASP A 54 9.69 -2.89 5.65
N LEU A 55 8.65 -2.49 6.39
CA LEU A 55 8.80 -2.06 7.78
C LEU A 55 9.30 -3.18 8.69
N SER A 56 8.87 -4.42 8.44
CA SER A 56 9.38 -5.61 9.11
C SER A 56 10.87 -5.76 8.89
N PHE A 57 11.34 -5.65 7.64
CA PHE A 57 12.76 -5.70 7.31
C PHE A 57 13.56 -4.59 8.02
N LEU A 58 13.03 -3.37 8.05
CA LEU A 58 13.70 -2.22 8.69
C LEU A 58 13.76 -2.33 10.22
N THR A 59 12.78 -2.96 10.84
CA THR A 59 12.67 -3.01 12.30
C THR A 59 13.06 -4.35 12.91
N GLY A 60 13.05 -5.44 12.15
CA GLY A 60 13.13 -6.81 12.66
C GLY A 60 11.85 -7.27 13.40
N ILE A 61 10.72 -6.58 13.23
CA ILE A 61 9.41 -6.97 13.77
C ILE A 61 8.66 -7.75 12.71
N LEU A 62 7.97 -8.85 13.05
CA LEU A 62 7.17 -9.63 12.10
C LEU A 62 6.12 -8.76 11.38
N ALA A 63 5.92 -8.98 10.09
CA ALA A 63 5.00 -8.18 9.26
C ALA A 63 3.55 -8.25 9.76
N GLU A 64 3.14 -9.38 10.33
CA GLU A 64 1.85 -9.56 10.98
C GLU A 64 1.72 -8.63 12.20
N THR A 65 2.76 -8.55 13.03
CA THR A 65 2.80 -7.65 14.20
C THR A 65 2.83 -6.18 13.79
N VAL A 66 3.51 -5.84 12.69
CA VAL A 66 3.47 -4.49 12.11
C VAL A 66 2.03 -4.14 11.71
N THR A 67 1.39 -5.02 10.94
CA THR A 67 0.01 -4.82 10.48
C THR A 67 -0.96 -4.70 11.66
N GLU A 68 -0.86 -5.61 12.62
CA GLU A 68 -1.66 -5.59 13.85
C GLU A 68 -1.46 -4.29 14.63
N THR A 69 -0.21 -3.85 14.82
CA THR A 69 0.11 -2.60 15.52
C THR A 69 -0.53 -1.41 14.81
N LEU A 70 -0.39 -1.30 13.49
CA LEU A 70 -0.97 -0.20 12.72
C LEU A 70 -2.50 -0.21 12.76
N VAL A 71 -3.13 -1.39 12.74
CA VAL A 71 -4.59 -1.53 12.87
C VAL A 71 -5.08 -1.14 14.26
N LEU A 72 -4.46 -1.68 15.31
CA LEU A 72 -4.89 -1.47 16.70
C LEU A 72 -4.67 -0.04 17.18
N THR A 73 -3.65 0.63 16.66
CA THR A 73 -3.39 2.06 16.94
C THR A 73 -4.19 3.00 16.04
N GLY A 74 -5.00 2.47 15.12
CA GLY A 74 -5.84 3.27 14.22
C GLY A 74 -5.10 3.93 13.06
N ASN A 75 -3.80 3.66 12.89
CA ASN A 75 -2.98 4.21 11.82
C ASN A 75 -3.25 3.56 10.46
N LEU A 76 -3.73 2.32 10.43
CA LEU A 76 -4.23 1.65 9.22
C LEU A 76 -5.75 1.50 9.29
N ALA A 77 -6.45 1.92 8.24
CA ALA A 77 -7.90 1.82 8.17
C ALA A 77 -8.36 0.38 8.00
N THR A 78 -9.51 0.06 8.61
CA THR A 78 -10.10 -1.27 8.58
C THR A 78 -11.59 -1.22 8.37
N TYR A 79 -12.14 -2.26 7.74
CA TYR A 79 -13.56 -2.44 7.49
C TYR A 79 -14.10 -3.68 8.20
N GLY A 80 -15.31 -3.56 8.78
CA GLY A 80 -16.05 -4.67 9.38
C GLY A 80 -15.48 -5.21 10.70
N PRO A 81 -16.17 -6.17 11.33
CA PRO A 81 -15.74 -6.78 12.60
C PRO A 81 -14.45 -7.60 12.46
N GLU A 82 -14.19 -8.14 11.27
CA GLU A 82 -12.97 -8.89 10.93
C GLU A 82 -11.74 -8.00 10.73
N ARG A 83 -11.89 -6.67 10.78
CA ARG A 83 -10.82 -5.68 10.63
C ARG A 83 -10.02 -5.86 9.33
N ILE A 84 -10.72 -6.08 8.23
CA ILE A 84 -10.12 -6.18 6.89
C ILE A 84 -9.40 -4.85 6.61
N CYS A 85 -8.08 -4.88 6.44
CA CYS A 85 -7.24 -3.69 6.31
C CYS A 85 -6.75 -3.42 4.88
N SER A 86 -7.22 -4.23 3.91
CA SER A 86 -6.84 -4.10 2.50
C SER A 86 -8.05 -4.17 1.58
N LEU A 87 -7.96 -3.44 0.47
CA LEU A 87 -8.94 -3.39 -0.60
C LEU A 87 -8.21 -3.49 -1.94
N ARG A 88 -8.80 -4.16 -2.92
CA ARG A 88 -8.25 -4.21 -4.28
C ARG A 88 -8.77 -3.03 -5.09
N LEU A 89 -7.89 -2.15 -5.53
CA LEU A 89 -8.22 -0.94 -6.29
C LEU A 89 -7.37 -0.85 -7.56
N ASP A 90 -7.93 -0.21 -8.58
CA ASP A 90 -7.21 0.20 -9.78
C ASP A 90 -6.50 1.52 -9.48
N VAL A 91 -5.18 1.45 -9.48
CA VAL A 91 -4.29 2.56 -9.12
C VAL A 91 -3.46 2.96 -10.33
N LEU A 92 -3.47 4.25 -10.62
CA LEU A 92 -2.58 4.88 -11.58
C LEU A 92 -1.35 5.38 -10.83
N LEU A 93 -0.20 4.73 -11.02
CA LEU A 93 1.05 5.13 -10.33
C LEU A 93 1.68 6.41 -10.90
N SER A 94 1.44 6.71 -12.18
CA SER A 94 1.93 7.92 -12.86
C SER A 94 0.88 8.43 -13.84
N ARG A 95 0.81 9.75 -14.06
CA ARG A 95 -0.19 10.40 -14.93
C ARG A 95 -0.30 9.81 -16.34
N SER A 96 0.78 9.25 -16.87
CA SER A 96 0.83 8.63 -18.20
C SER A 96 0.82 7.09 -18.17
N GLY A 97 0.65 6.49 -16.99
CA GLY A 97 0.67 5.04 -16.79
C GLY A 97 -0.64 4.37 -17.18
N SER A 98 -0.61 3.03 -17.21
CA SER A 98 -1.83 2.22 -17.22
C SER A 98 -2.30 1.97 -15.78
N PRO A 99 -3.62 1.97 -15.51
CA PRO A 99 -4.15 1.49 -14.23
C PRO A 99 -3.66 0.07 -13.94
N ARG A 100 -3.32 -0.20 -12.68
CA ARG A 100 -2.95 -1.53 -12.20
C ARG A 100 -3.81 -1.93 -11.00
N PRO A 101 -4.30 -3.18 -10.95
CA PRO A 101 -5.08 -3.63 -9.81
C PRO A 101 -4.11 -3.97 -8.67
N LEU A 102 -4.10 -3.16 -7.61
CA LEU A 102 -3.25 -3.31 -6.45
C LEU A 102 -4.07 -3.62 -5.20
N GLN A 103 -3.51 -4.42 -4.31
CA GLN A 103 -4.03 -4.59 -2.95
C GLN A 103 -3.47 -3.47 -2.08
N VAL A 104 -4.34 -2.63 -1.54
CA VAL A 104 -3.96 -1.38 -0.89
C VAL A 104 -4.68 -1.18 0.44
N GLY A 105 -4.02 -0.50 1.37
CA GLY A 105 -4.59 -0.03 2.63
C GLY A 105 -4.48 1.50 2.74
N PHE A 106 -5.36 2.09 3.56
CA PHE A 106 -5.36 3.53 3.83
C PHE A 106 -4.65 3.81 5.15
N LEU A 107 -3.46 4.38 5.06
CA LEU A 107 -2.59 4.72 6.18
C LEU A 107 -2.78 6.19 6.56
N GLN A 108 -2.90 6.51 7.85
CA GLN A 108 -3.05 7.88 8.32
C GLN A 108 -1.79 8.71 7.99
N ALA A 109 -1.97 9.88 7.38
CA ALA A 109 -0.86 10.78 7.09
C ALA A 109 -0.15 11.23 8.37
N GLY A 110 -0.87 11.35 9.49
CA GLY A 110 -0.29 11.65 10.80
C GLY A 110 0.80 10.66 11.24
N PHE A 111 0.67 9.38 10.89
CA PHE A 111 1.69 8.38 11.19
C PHE A 111 3.01 8.67 10.45
N VAL A 112 2.92 8.86 9.14
CA VAL A 112 4.08 9.04 8.25
C VAL A 112 4.66 10.45 8.38
N ASP A 113 3.84 11.48 8.19
CA ASP A 113 4.28 12.86 8.27
C ASP A 113 4.74 13.22 9.69
N GLY A 114 4.10 12.65 10.72
CA GLY A 114 4.54 12.78 12.11
C GLY A 114 5.92 12.16 12.34
N ALA A 115 6.14 10.94 11.85
CA ALA A 115 7.45 10.28 11.92
C ALA A 115 8.56 11.10 11.25
N LEU A 116 8.29 11.61 10.04
CA LEU A 116 9.25 12.41 9.29
C LEU A 116 9.56 13.76 9.96
N LYS A 117 8.58 14.37 10.63
CA LYS A 117 8.78 15.61 11.38
C LYS A 117 9.57 15.37 12.67
N LEU A 118 9.19 14.36 13.45
CA LEU A 118 9.75 14.09 14.77
C LEU A 118 11.16 13.47 14.67
N TYR A 119 11.35 12.51 13.78
CA TYR A 119 12.58 11.71 13.71
C TYR A 119 13.42 12.00 12.46
N GLY A 120 12.82 12.54 11.40
CA GLY A 120 13.52 12.88 10.15
C GLY A 120 13.86 14.37 10.00
N GLY A 121 13.59 15.21 11.00
CA GLY A 121 13.93 16.64 11.01
C GLY A 121 13.20 17.49 9.95
N ARG A 122 12.16 16.97 9.29
CA ARG A 122 11.43 17.72 8.26
C ARG A 122 10.49 18.74 8.89
N ARG A 123 10.43 19.94 8.29
CA ARG A 123 9.49 21.00 8.71
C ARG A 123 8.05 20.73 8.26
N SER A 124 7.87 19.93 7.22
CA SER A 124 6.57 19.61 6.63
C SER A 124 6.52 18.14 6.18
N GLY A 125 5.29 17.63 6.06
CA GLY A 125 5.02 16.30 5.49
C GLY A 125 5.45 16.22 4.03
N LEU A 126 5.30 15.04 3.43
CA LEU A 126 5.64 14.89 2.01
C LEU A 126 4.61 15.61 1.12
N PRO A 127 5.03 16.04 -0.09
CA PRO A 127 4.08 16.52 -1.10
C PRO A 127 3.16 15.38 -1.55
N LEU A 128 2.03 15.74 -2.15
CA LEU A 128 1.13 14.76 -2.78
C LEU A 128 1.87 14.07 -3.93
N SER A 129 1.71 12.75 -4.01
CA SER A 129 2.22 11.97 -5.12
C SER A 129 1.35 12.15 -6.38
N ASP A 130 1.88 11.74 -7.53
CA ASP A 130 1.10 11.65 -8.78
C ASP A 130 0.18 10.42 -8.83
N VAL A 131 0.14 9.61 -7.76
CA VAL A 131 -0.72 8.43 -7.69
C VAL A 131 -2.19 8.85 -7.65
N ARG A 132 -3.02 8.18 -8.44
CA ARG A 132 -4.47 8.41 -8.49
C ARG A 132 -5.25 7.11 -8.43
N LEU A 133 -6.38 7.14 -7.76
CA LEU A 133 -7.37 6.07 -7.70
C LEU A 133 -8.39 6.21 -8.84
N ASN A 134 -8.95 5.11 -9.31
CA ASN A 134 -10.04 5.16 -10.27
C ASN A 134 -11.31 5.78 -9.63
N ALA A 135 -11.83 6.89 -10.17
CA ALA A 135 -13.06 7.52 -9.67
C ALA A 135 -14.26 6.57 -9.64
N ALA A 136 -14.35 5.61 -10.56
CA ALA A 136 -15.44 4.62 -10.60
C ALA A 136 -15.47 3.74 -9.33
N GLN A 137 -14.34 3.62 -8.63
CA GLN A 137 -14.21 2.83 -7.40
C GLN A 137 -14.37 3.67 -6.12
N ARG A 138 -14.67 4.97 -6.24
CA ARG A 138 -14.93 5.85 -5.09
C ARG A 138 -16.02 5.30 -4.14
N PRO A 139 -17.16 4.76 -4.61
CA PRO A 139 -18.15 4.17 -3.72
C PRO A 139 -17.62 2.97 -2.91
N LEU A 140 -16.64 2.22 -3.43
CA LEU A 140 -16.00 1.14 -2.70
C LEU A 140 -15.09 1.68 -1.58
N VAL A 141 -14.34 2.74 -1.86
CA VAL A 141 -13.49 3.41 -0.87
C VAL A 141 -14.33 4.03 0.25
N GLU A 142 -15.43 4.70 -0.10
CA GLU A 142 -16.37 5.28 0.86
C GLU A 142 -16.99 4.22 1.77
N ARG A 143 -17.38 3.06 1.22
CA ARG A 143 -17.86 1.93 2.01
C ARG A 143 -16.77 1.36 2.91
N PHE A 144 -15.55 1.22 2.41
CA PHE A 144 -14.43 0.68 3.18
C PHE A 144 -14.07 1.59 4.37
N LEU A 145 -14.10 2.91 4.17
CA LEU A 145 -13.79 3.90 5.19
C LEU A 145 -14.99 4.30 6.05
N ALA A 146 -16.17 3.70 5.86
CA ALA A 146 -17.44 4.11 6.46
C ALA A 146 -17.29 4.62 7.92
N GLY A 147 -17.60 5.90 8.14
CA GLY A 147 -17.46 6.58 9.43
C GLY A 147 -16.12 7.30 9.66
N ARG A 148 -15.21 7.29 8.67
CA ARG A 148 -13.94 8.03 8.66
C ARG A 148 -13.92 9.08 7.53
N PRO A 149 -13.04 10.09 7.60
CA PRO A 149 -12.81 10.98 6.46
C PRO A 149 -12.47 10.17 5.20
N VAL A 150 -13.06 10.57 4.08
CA VAL A 150 -12.89 9.93 2.77
C VAL A 150 -11.82 10.71 1.99
N PRO A 151 -10.99 10.04 1.18
CA PRO A 151 -10.01 10.73 0.36
C PRO A 151 -10.60 11.84 -0.49
N ALA A 152 -9.88 12.96 -0.56
CA ALA A 152 -10.30 14.13 -1.31
C ALA A 152 -10.42 13.82 -2.82
N SER A 153 -11.21 14.60 -3.56
CA SER A 153 -11.40 14.38 -5.01
C SER A 153 -10.10 14.43 -5.81
N ILE A 154 -9.07 15.13 -5.31
CA ILE A 154 -7.72 15.17 -5.91
C ILE A 154 -7.03 13.80 -5.95
N SER A 155 -7.41 12.87 -5.07
CA SER A 155 -6.89 11.50 -5.02
C SER A 155 -7.41 10.63 -6.17
N TYR A 156 -8.43 11.07 -6.90
CA TYR A 156 -9.06 10.32 -7.97
C TYR A 156 -8.68 10.88 -9.35
N ALA A 157 -8.40 9.99 -10.30
CA ALA A 157 -8.41 10.32 -11.72
C ALA A 157 -9.85 10.18 -12.25
N GLY A 158 -10.17 10.84 -13.37
CA GLY A 158 -11.46 10.66 -14.06
C GLY A 158 -11.74 9.20 -14.46
N GLU A 159 -12.85 8.91 -15.13
CA GLU A 159 -13.19 7.54 -15.51
C GLU A 159 -12.02 6.86 -16.24
N MET A 160 -11.43 5.86 -15.58
CA MET A 160 -10.38 5.04 -16.16
C MET A 160 -11.00 3.71 -16.56
N PRO A 161 -10.70 3.19 -17.77
CA PRO A 161 -11.05 1.81 -18.08
C PRO A 161 -10.43 0.90 -17.01
N PRO A 162 -11.16 -0.13 -16.55
CA PRO A 162 -10.67 -1.02 -15.51
C PRO A 162 -9.32 -1.61 -15.93
N ALA A 163 -8.44 -1.82 -14.96
CA ALA A 163 -7.14 -2.41 -15.27
C ALA A 163 -7.35 -3.76 -15.96
N ARG A 164 -6.59 -4.03 -17.03
CA ARG A 164 -6.68 -5.32 -17.72
C ARG A 164 -6.46 -6.43 -16.69
N PRO A 165 -7.32 -7.46 -16.63
CA PRO A 165 -7.10 -8.57 -15.73
C PRO A 165 -5.71 -9.14 -16.01
N ALA A 166 -4.95 -9.41 -14.93
CA ALA A 166 -3.67 -10.08 -15.06
C ALA A 166 -3.87 -11.36 -15.90
N PRO A 167 -2.97 -11.68 -16.84
CA PRO A 167 -3.08 -12.92 -17.61
C PRO A 167 -3.14 -14.07 -16.60
N SER A 168 -4.25 -14.80 -16.61
CA SER A 168 -4.46 -15.92 -15.70
C SER A 168 -3.35 -16.94 -15.93
N ALA A 169 -2.73 -17.39 -14.84
CA ALA A 169 -1.67 -18.39 -14.86
C ALA A 169 -2.14 -19.78 -15.37
N SER A 170 -3.40 -19.93 -15.80
CA SER A 170 -3.95 -21.19 -16.31
C SER A 170 -3.69 -21.48 -17.80
N ALA A 171 -2.98 -20.61 -18.53
CA ALA A 171 -2.73 -20.83 -19.96
C ALA A 171 -1.41 -21.56 -20.30
N LYS A 172 -0.58 -21.93 -19.31
CA LYS A 172 0.72 -22.61 -19.58
C LYS A 172 0.73 -24.13 -19.43
N ALA A 173 -0.40 -24.78 -19.16
CA ALA A 173 -0.46 -26.25 -18.99
C ALA A 173 -0.89 -27.05 -20.24
N GLN A 174 -1.21 -26.40 -21.37
CA GLN A 174 -1.57 -27.10 -22.61
C GLN A 174 -0.59 -26.79 -23.75
N ALA A 175 0.70 -27.09 -23.55
CA ALA A 175 1.67 -27.06 -24.65
C ALA A 175 2.88 -27.99 -24.39
N VAL A 176 2.69 -29.16 -23.79
CA VAL A 176 3.74 -30.20 -23.73
C VAL A 176 3.12 -31.58 -23.95
N ALA A 177 2.80 -31.90 -25.20
CA ALA A 177 2.67 -33.28 -25.68
C ALA A 177 2.79 -33.33 -27.21
N LYS A 178 4.00 -33.15 -27.73
CA LYS A 178 4.41 -33.77 -29.00
C LYS A 178 5.72 -34.52 -28.74
N PRO A 179 5.68 -35.84 -28.50
CA PRO A 179 6.87 -36.67 -28.60
C PRO A 179 7.22 -36.82 -30.08
N GLY A 180 8.50 -36.60 -30.36
CA GLY A 180 9.05 -36.51 -31.70
C GLY A 180 9.07 -37.82 -32.48
N ALA A 181 9.26 -37.63 -33.78
CA ALA A 181 9.67 -38.64 -34.72
C ALA A 181 11.04 -39.26 -34.38
N ARG A 182 11.19 -40.57 -34.65
CA ARG A 182 12.41 -41.30 -35.05
C ARG A 182 11.97 -42.71 -35.49
N ILE A 183 11.85 -43.02 -36.79
CA ILE A 183 12.89 -43.41 -37.79
C ILE A 183 13.46 -44.83 -37.58
N ARG A 184 13.33 -45.64 -38.66
CA ARG A 184 14.06 -46.86 -39.09
C ARG A 184 13.71 -48.16 -38.33
N ARG A 185 13.52 -49.31 -38.99
CA ARG A 185 14.17 -49.84 -40.20
C ARG A 185 13.25 -50.83 -40.91
#